data_AF-A0A851WTJ7-F1
#
_entry.id   AF-A0A851WTJ7-F1
#
_cell.length_a   1.000
_cell.length_b   1.000
_cell.length_c   1.000
_cell.angle_alpha   90.00
_cell.angle_beta   90.00
_cell.angle_gamma   90.00
#
_symmetry.space_group_name_H-M   'P 1'
#
loop_
_entity.id
_entity.type
_entity.pdbx_description
1 polymer ?
#
loop_
_entity_poly.entity_id
_entity_poly.type
_entity_poly.pdbx_seq_one_letter_code
_entity_poly.pdbx_strand_id
1 'polypeptide(L)'
;MLRNVLGKTFRFLGYTVQYGCIAHCAFEYLGGIVVCSGPSMEPTIQNSDIVFSENLSRHFYCIRKGDIVIVKSPNDPKSNICKRVIGLEGDKVCTSNPSDFLKSHSYVPKGHVWLEGDNLRNSTDSRCYGPVPYGLIRGRICLKIWPLNDFGFLRASPNGHRFLDD
;
A
#
# COMPACT_ATOMS: atom_id res chain seq x y z
N MET A 1 -44.53 11.88 32.71
CA MET A 1 -44.31 11.10 31.47
C MET A 1 -43.24 11.72 30.56
N LEU A 2 -43.33 13.04 30.26
CA LEU A 2 -42.42 13.76 29.35
C LEU A 2 -40.91 13.69 29.72
N ARG A 3 -40.56 13.85 31.00
CA ARG A 3 -39.16 13.78 31.49
C ARG A 3 -38.47 12.44 31.23
N ASN A 4 -39.22 11.33 31.29
CA ASN A 4 -38.67 9.99 31.08
C ASN A 4 -38.49 9.69 29.59
N VAL A 5 -39.31 10.30 28.72
CA VAL A 5 -39.14 10.20 27.27
C VAL A 5 -37.92 11.02 26.84
N LEU A 6 -37.79 12.26 27.32
CA LEU A 6 -36.67 13.15 26.99
C LEU A 6 -35.30 12.55 27.38
N GLY A 7 -35.20 11.95 28.57
CA GLY A 7 -33.97 11.27 29.00
C GLY A 7 -33.67 9.95 28.26
N LYS A 8 -34.65 9.34 27.60
CA LYS A 8 -34.42 8.21 26.69
C LYS A 8 -33.92 8.71 25.33
N THR A 9 -34.47 9.80 24.80
CA THR A 9 -34.03 10.40 23.53
C THR A 9 -32.60 10.95 23.61
N PHE A 10 -32.22 11.63 24.70
CA PHE A 10 -30.85 12.12 24.88
C PHE A 10 -29.81 10.99 24.94
N ARG A 11 -30.14 9.86 25.58
CA ARG A 11 -29.27 8.67 25.58
C ARG A 11 -29.14 8.06 24.19
N PHE A 12 -30.24 7.95 23.46
CA PHE A 12 -30.22 7.44 22.10
C PHE A 12 -29.30 8.30 21.22
N LEU A 13 -29.45 9.62 21.27
CA LEU A 13 -28.60 10.56 20.53
C LEU A 13 -27.12 10.42 20.91
N GLY A 14 -26.81 10.29 22.20
CA GLY A 14 -25.46 10.04 22.69
C GLY A 14 -24.85 8.75 22.11
N TYR A 15 -25.61 7.65 22.10
CA TYR A 15 -25.16 6.40 21.48
C TYR A 15 -24.96 6.56 19.97
N THR A 16 -25.86 7.24 19.26
CA THR A 16 -25.71 7.46 17.80
C THR A 16 -24.42 8.21 17.48
N VAL A 17 -24.11 9.28 18.22
CA VAL A 17 -22.85 10.03 18.06
C VAL A 17 -21.65 9.13 18.37
N GLN A 18 -21.69 8.39 19.47
CA GLN A 18 -20.60 7.49 19.87
C GLN A 18 -20.33 6.42 18.80
N TYR A 19 -21.35 5.71 18.34
CA TYR A 19 -21.20 4.70 17.29
C TYR A 19 -20.77 5.32 15.95
N GLY A 20 -21.24 6.53 15.63
CA GLY A 20 -20.79 7.28 14.45
C GLY A 20 -19.30 7.59 14.50
N CYS A 21 -18.78 8.08 15.64
CA CYS A 21 -17.36 8.32 15.84
C CYS A 21 -16.54 7.03 15.77
N ILE A 22 -17.02 5.95 16.40
CA ILE A 22 -16.35 4.65 16.36
C ILE A 22 -16.28 4.13 14.92
N ALA A 23 -17.39 4.19 14.17
CA ALA A 23 -17.42 3.77 12.78
C ALA A 23 -16.48 4.62 11.91
N HIS A 24 -16.50 5.95 12.07
CA HIS A 24 -15.61 6.85 11.34
C HIS A 24 -14.12 6.52 11.60
N CYS A 25 -13.74 6.32 12.87
CA CYS A 25 -12.39 5.89 13.22
C CYS A 25 -12.08 4.51 12.63
N ALA A 26 -13.00 3.54 12.75
CA ALA A 26 -12.79 2.22 12.20
C ALA A 26 -12.50 2.27 10.69
N PHE A 27 -13.27 3.01 9.90
CA PHE A 27 -13.02 3.13 8.46
C PHE A 27 -11.71 3.86 8.14
N GLU A 28 -11.38 4.93 8.87
CA GLU A 28 -10.14 5.69 8.62
C GLU A 28 -8.88 4.86 8.91
N TYR A 29 -8.89 4.07 9.99
CA TYR A 29 -7.71 3.35 10.48
C TYR A 29 -7.60 1.91 9.97
N LEU A 30 -8.70 1.22 9.66
CA LEU A 30 -8.64 -0.19 9.22
C LEU A 30 -8.22 -0.30 7.75
N GLY A 31 -8.76 0.55 6.87
CA GLY A 31 -8.51 0.45 5.44
C GLY A 31 -9.77 0.40 4.58
N GLY A 32 -9.58 0.13 3.29
CA GLY A 32 -10.64 0.15 2.31
C GLY A 32 -10.39 -0.76 1.11
N ILE A 33 -11.44 -0.94 0.32
CA ILE A 33 -11.39 -1.69 -0.93
C ILE A 33 -10.95 -0.76 -2.05
N VAL A 34 -9.96 -1.17 -2.83
CA VAL A 34 -9.39 -0.40 -3.95
C VAL A 34 -9.41 -1.24 -5.21
N VAL A 35 -9.80 -0.61 -6.32
CA VAL A 35 -9.69 -1.21 -7.65
C VAL A 35 -8.35 -0.81 -8.26
N CYS A 36 -7.56 -1.79 -8.64
CA CYS A 36 -6.27 -1.56 -9.29
C CYS A 36 -6.45 -1.47 -10.80
N SER A 37 -5.75 -0.53 -11.42
CA SER A 37 -5.73 -0.37 -12.87
C SER A 37 -4.31 -0.19 -13.38
N GLY A 38 -3.98 -0.91 -14.45
CA GLY A 38 -2.69 -0.83 -15.14
C GLY A 38 -1.75 -2.03 -14.89
N PRO A 39 -0.73 -2.19 -15.75
CA PRO A 39 0.04 -3.44 -15.88
C PRO A 39 1.24 -3.56 -14.93
N SER A 40 1.57 -2.52 -14.17
CA SER A 40 2.85 -2.43 -13.46
C SER A 40 3.07 -3.47 -12.36
N MET A 41 1.99 -4.06 -11.84
CA MET A 41 2.02 -5.07 -10.78
C MET A 41 1.69 -6.48 -11.31
N GLU A 42 1.60 -6.65 -12.63
CA GLU A 42 1.43 -7.98 -13.22
C GLU A 42 2.69 -8.83 -13.00
N PRO A 43 2.56 -10.15 -12.76
CA PRO A 43 1.32 -10.93 -12.75
C PRO A 43 0.56 -10.92 -11.40
N THR A 44 1.09 -10.31 -10.35
CA THR A 44 0.51 -10.40 -8.99
C THR A 44 -0.83 -9.68 -8.88
N ILE A 45 -0.94 -8.49 -9.46
CA ILE A 45 -2.18 -7.73 -9.53
C ILE A 45 -2.41 -7.37 -11.00
N GLN A 46 -3.52 -7.87 -11.54
CA GLN A 46 -3.96 -7.62 -12.90
C GLN A 46 -4.91 -6.43 -12.97
N ASN A 47 -5.15 -5.96 -14.19
CA ASN A 47 -6.07 -4.86 -14.43
C ASN A 47 -7.50 -5.23 -13.98
N SER A 48 -8.15 -4.32 -13.25
CA SER A 48 -9.50 -4.48 -12.67
C SER A 48 -9.58 -5.46 -11.48
N ASP A 49 -8.44 -5.85 -10.90
CA ASP A 49 -8.44 -6.57 -9.63
C ASP A 49 -8.93 -5.68 -8.48
N ILE A 50 -9.66 -6.30 -7.56
CA ILE A 50 -10.14 -5.63 -6.35
C ILE A 50 -9.30 -6.13 -5.19
N VAL A 51 -8.64 -5.20 -4.51
CA VAL A 51 -7.74 -5.49 -3.39
C VAL A 51 -8.18 -4.77 -2.13
N PHE A 52 -7.86 -5.34 -0.99
CA PHE A 52 -8.00 -4.68 0.30
C PHE A 52 -6.70 -3.98 0.67
N SER A 53 -6.78 -2.68 0.90
CA SER A 53 -5.70 -1.85 1.40
C SER A 53 -5.94 -1.54 2.87
N GLU A 54 -5.02 -1.93 3.74
CA GLU A 54 -5.03 -1.57 5.15
C GLU A 54 -4.20 -0.31 5.43
N ASN A 55 -4.70 0.52 6.36
CA ASN A 55 -4.12 1.80 6.74
C ASN A 55 -3.35 1.74 8.07
N LEU A 56 -3.26 0.55 8.67
CA LEU A 56 -2.71 0.35 10.01
C LEU A 56 -1.18 0.28 9.96
N SER A 57 -0.63 -0.44 8.98
CA SER A 57 0.83 -0.55 8.79
C SER A 57 1.49 0.79 8.54
N ARG A 58 0.81 1.74 7.86
CA ARG A 58 1.34 3.09 7.68
C ARG A 58 1.39 3.89 8.99
N HIS A 59 0.44 3.70 9.90
CA HIS A 59 0.41 4.41 11.17
C HIS A 59 1.45 3.87 12.17
N PHE A 60 1.68 2.56 12.15
CA PHE A 60 2.69 1.94 13.00
C PHE A 60 4.07 1.86 12.35
N TYR A 61 4.28 2.48 11.19
CA TYR A 61 5.54 2.43 10.43
C TYR A 61 6.04 0.99 10.20
N CYS A 62 5.13 0.03 10.06
CA CYS A 62 5.43 -1.39 9.91
C CYS A 62 5.36 -1.80 8.45
N ILE A 63 6.21 -1.20 7.62
CA ILE A 63 6.37 -1.56 6.21
C ILE A 63 7.60 -2.46 6.07
N ARG A 64 7.44 -3.60 5.40
CA ARG A 64 8.50 -4.61 5.24
C ARG A 64 8.86 -4.78 3.76
N LYS A 65 10.07 -5.29 3.51
CA LYS A 65 10.46 -5.76 2.17
C LYS A 65 9.44 -6.78 1.67
N GLY A 66 9.07 -6.67 0.40
CA GLY A 66 8.06 -7.51 -0.24
C GLY A 66 6.62 -7.02 -0.07
N ASP A 67 6.34 -6.05 0.80
CA ASP A 67 4.98 -5.51 0.93
C ASP A 67 4.55 -4.76 -0.32
N ILE A 68 3.26 -4.86 -0.66
CA ILE A 68 2.66 -4.06 -1.72
C ILE A 68 2.02 -2.84 -1.08
N VAL A 69 2.34 -1.65 -1.57
CA VAL A 69 1.87 -0.38 -1.02
C VAL A 69 1.19 0.48 -2.07
N ILE A 70 0.15 1.19 -1.64
CA ILE A 70 -0.47 2.26 -2.40
C ILE A 70 0.21 3.56 -1.98
N VAL A 71 0.69 4.31 -2.94
CA VAL A 71 1.51 5.49 -2.71
C VAL A 71 1.03 6.61 -3.61
N LYS A 72 1.00 7.83 -3.09
CA LYS A 72 0.75 9.01 -3.91
C LYS A 72 1.92 9.20 -4.89
N SER A 73 1.63 9.30 -6.18
CA SER A 73 2.68 9.39 -7.20
C SER A 73 3.56 10.63 -6.97
N PRO A 74 4.90 10.48 -6.93
CA PRO A 74 5.82 11.62 -6.82
C PRO A 74 5.74 12.56 -8.03
N ASN A 75 5.45 12.03 -9.21
CA ASN A 75 5.40 12.78 -10.47
C ASN A 75 4.03 13.44 -10.70
N ASP A 76 2.96 12.83 -10.21
CA ASP A 76 1.60 13.36 -10.34
C ASP A 76 0.83 13.24 -9.01
N PRO A 77 0.68 14.35 -8.25
CA PRO A 77 0.04 14.30 -6.95
C PRO A 77 -1.48 14.04 -7.01
N LYS A 78 -2.11 13.98 -8.18
CA LYS A 78 -3.53 13.62 -8.29
C LYS A 78 -3.74 12.11 -8.41
N SER A 79 -2.69 11.34 -8.70
CA SER A 79 -2.77 9.88 -8.87
C SER A 79 -2.10 9.12 -7.73
N ASN A 80 -2.64 7.93 -7.47
CA ASN A 80 -2.02 6.93 -6.60
C ASN A 80 -1.48 5.80 -7.48
N ILE A 81 -0.32 5.27 -7.10
CA ILE A 81 0.34 4.14 -7.74
C ILE A 81 0.42 2.97 -6.76
N CYS A 82 0.35 1.76 -7.31
CA CYS A 82 0.58 0.53 -6.58
C CYS A 82 1.95 -0.03 -6.96
N LYS A 83 2.79 -0.30 -5.97
CA LYS A 83 4.17 -0.81 -6.14
C LYS A 83 4.55 -1.73 -4.98
N ARG A 84 5.58 -2.56 -5.19
CA ARG A 84 6.17 -3.43 -4.17
C ARG A 84 7.41 -2.77 -3.55
N VAL A 85 7.55 -2.91 -2.24
CA VAL A 85 8.70 -2.46 -1.46
C VAL A 85 9.87 -3.41 -1.71
N ILE A 86 10.93 -2.91 -2.31
CA ILE A 86 12.18 -3.65 -2.56
C ILE A 86 13.23 -3.33 -1.51
N GLY A 87 13.37 -2.06 -1.15
CA GLY A 87 14.33 -1.59 -0.16
C GLY A 87 13.67 -0.68 0.86
N LEU A 88 14.12 -0.78 2.09
CA LEU A 88 13.82 0.10 3.21
C LEU A 88 14.99 1.05 3.44
N GLU A 89 14.82 1.98 4.37
CA GLU A 89 15.87 2.92 4.74
C GLU A 89 17.19 2.23 5.12
N GLY A 90 18.30 2.75 4.58
CA GLY A 90 19.64 2.20 4.79
C GLY A 90 20.00 1.05 3.86
N ASP A 91 19.03 0.47 3.13
CA ASP A 91 19.33 -0.60 2.18
C ASP A 91 20.10 -0.08 0.96
N LYS A 92 20.90 -0.98 0.40
CA LYS A 92 21.58 -0.80 -0.88
C LYS A 92 20.84 -1.62 -1.94
N VAL A 93 20.20 -0.96 -2.89
CA VAL A 93 19.41 -1.61 -3.94
C VAL A 93 20.19 -1.62 -5.25
N CYS A 94 20.25 -2.79 -5.90
CA CYS A 94 20.85 -2.95 -7.21
C CYS A 94 19.88 -2.50 -8.30
N THR A 95 20.16 -1.34 -8.90
CA THR A 95 19.43 -0.82 -10.06
C THR A 95 20.17 -1.28 -11.33
N SER A 96 20.03 -2.55 -11.69
CA SER A 96 20.54 -3.05 -12.98
C SER A 96 19.39 -3.41 -13.89
N ASN A 97 19.30 -2.77 -15.05
CA ASN A 97 18.48 -3.31 -16.13
C ASN A 97 19.15 -4.59 -16.68
N PRO A 98 18.37 -5.54 -17.24
CA PRO A 98 18.94 -6.77 -17.80
C PRO A 98 19.97 -6.52 -18.92
N SER A 99 19.89 -5.35 -19.56
CA SER A 99 20.79 -4.89 -20.62
C SER A 99 22.06 -4.20 -20.12
N ASP A 100 22.14 -3.85 -18.84
CA ASP A 100 23.23 -3.03 -18.32
C ASP A 100 24.35 -3.92 -17.79
N PHE A 101 25.52 -3.81 -18.41
CA PHE A 101 26.72 -4.53 -17.98
C PHE A 101 27.26 -4.04 -16.63
N LEU A 102 26.90 -2.81 -16.22
CA LEU A 102 27.29 -2.21 -14.96
C LEU A 102 26.12 -2.20 -13.98
N LYS A 103 26.27 -2.90 -12.86
CA LYS A 103 25.32 -2.85 -11.76
C LYS A 103 25.45 -1.53 -11.02
N SER A 104 24.53 -0.61 -11.27
CA SER A 104 24.41 0.62 -10.47
C SER A 104 23.76 0.28 -9.13
N HIS A 105 24.29 0.85 -8.05
CA HIS A 105 23.75 0.67 -6.71
C HIS A 105 23.23 1.99 -6.17
N SER A 106 21.99 1.98 -5.70
CA SER A 106 21.32 3.13 -5.11
C SER A 106 21.12 2.88 -3.61
N TYR A 107 21.47 3.87 -2.79
CA TYR A 107 21.20 3.80 -1.34
C TYR A 107 19.85 4.43 -1.04
N VAL A 108 19.07 3.77 -0.18
CA VAL A 108 17.79 4.31 0.28
C VAL A 108 18.03 5.21 1.50
N PRO A 109 17.75 6.51 1.42
CA PRO A 109 17.94 7.41 2.54
C PRO A 109 16.95 7.12 3.67
N LYS A 110 17.26 7.61 4.88
CA LYS A 110 16.35 7.54 6.02
C LYS A 110 15.00 8.18 5.70
N GLY A 111 13.93 7.59 6.22
CA GLY A 111 12.57 8.06 5.96
C GLY A 111 12.05 7.79 4.54
N HIS A 112 12.76 6.99 3.74
CA HIS A 112 12.35 6.62 2.38
C HIS A 112 12.31 5.10 2.18
N VAL A 113 11.62 4.71 1.11
CA VAL A 113 11.50 3.34 0.61
C VAL A 113 11.82 3.29 -0.88
N TRP A 114 12.36 2.17 -1.32
CA TRP A 114 12.53 1.87 -2.74
C TRP A 114 11.39 0.97 -3.20
N LEU A 115 10.65 1.45 -4.19
CA LEU A 115 9.45 0.81 -4.72
C LEU A 115 9.62 0.42 -6.18
N GLU A 116 9.31 -0.82 -6.53
CA GLU A 116 9.31 -1.32 -7.92
C GLU A 116 8.00 -2.03 -8.26
N GLY A 117 7.63 -2.04 -9.53
CA GLY A 117 6.53 -2.88 -10.01
C GLY A 117 6.98 -4.33 -10.21
N ASP A 118 6.07 -5.29 -10.02
CA ASP A 118 6.37 -6.69 -10.34
C ASP A 118 6.60 -6.87 -11.86
N ASN A 119 5.95 -6.04 -12.70
CA ASN A 119 6.20 -5.97 -14.13
C ASN A 119 7.35 -5.00 -14.44
N LEU A 120 8.58 -5.50 -14.32
CA LEU A 120 9.80 -4.71 -14.48
C LEU A 120 9.93 -4.01 -15.84
N ARG A 121 9.34 -4.58 -16.90
CA ARG A 121 9.40 -4.03 -18.26
C ARG A 121 8.40 -2.89 -18.49
N ASN A 122 7.30 -2.86 -17.73
CA ASN A 122 6.22 -1.90 -17.91
C ASN A 122 5.79 -1.30 -16.57
N SER A 123 6.74 -0.61 -15.94
CA SER A 123 6.52 0.05 -14.65
C SER A 123 7.36 1.33 -14.56
N THR A 124 6.69 2.45 -14.31
CA THR A 124 7.33 3.69 -13.86
C THR A 124 7.41 3.65 -12.34
N ASP A 125 8.62 3.46 -11.83
CA ASP A 125 8.87 3.23 -10.41
C ASP A 125 10.17 3.89 -9.92
N SER A 126 10.71 3.47 -8.77
CA SER A 126 11.86 4.12 -8.13
C SER A 126 13.13 4.06 -8.99
N ARG A 127 13.19 3.16 -9.98
CA ARG A 127 14.26 3.16 -10.98
C ARG A 127 14.25 4.41 -11.85
N CYS A 128 13.09 5.07 -12.00
CA CYS A 128 12.91 6.28 -12.79
C CYS A 128 12.96 7.55 -11.95
N TYR A 129 12.25 7.59 -10.81
CA TYR A 129 12.10 8.80 -9.98
C TYR A 129 12.89 8.76 -8.66
N GLY A 130 13.55 7.65 -8.33
CA GLY A 130 14.32 7.49 -7.10
C GLY A 130 13.49 7.02 -5.89
N PRO A 131 14.08 7.05 -4.68
CA PRO A 131 13.43 6.59 -3.46
C PRO A 131 12.26 7.49 -3.05
N VAL A 132 11.24 6.90 -2.43
CA VAL A 132 9.98 7.57 -2.09
C VAL A 132 9.84 7.75 -0.58
N PRO A 133 9.49 8.93 -0.07
CA PRO A 133 9.31 9.13 1.38
C PRO A 133 8.12 8.32 1.93
N TYR A 134 8.24 7.79 3.15
CA TYR A 134 7.16 7.04 3.82
C TYR A 134 5.85 7.84 3.90
N GLY A 135 5.93 9.17 4.00
CA GLY A 135 4.76 10.04 4.07
C GLY A 135 3.85 10.04 2.84
N LEU A 136 4.32 9.52 1.69
CA LEU A 136 3.48 9.35 0.50
C LEU A 136 2.70 8.02 0.50
N ILE A 137 3.04 7.09 1.39
CA ILE A 137 2.35 5.80 1.50
C ILE A 137 0.94 6.02 2.08
N ARG A 138 -0.06 5.58 1.33
CA ARG A 138 -1.48 5.68 1.67
C ARG A 138 -2.01 4.45 2.37
N GLY A 139 -1.47 3.29 2.06
CA GLY A 139 -1.84 2.02 2.69
C GLY A 139 -1.03 0.86 2.14
N ARG A 140 -1.16 -0.30 2.79
CA ARG A 140 -0.54 -1.55 2.36
C ARG A 140 -1.62 -2.49 1.86
N ILE A 141 -1.40 -3.09 0.71
CA ILE A 141 -2.28 -4.10 0.15
C ILE A 141 -1.91 -5.46 0.76
N CYS A 142 -2.88 -6.09 1.43
CA CYS A 142 -2.65 -7.37 2.09
C CYS A 142 -3.42 -8.52 1.46
N LEU A 143 -4.58 -8.24 0.84
CA LEU A 143 -5.51 -9.26 0.35
C LEU A 143 -6.03 -8.89 -1.03
N LYS A 144 -6.05 -9.87 -1.94
CA LYS A 144 -6.80 -9.80 -3.20
C LYS A 144 -8.19 -10.38 -2.97
N ILE A 145 -9.22 -9.57 -3.22
CA ILE A 145 -10.63 -9.93 -3.01
C ILE A 145 -11.24 -10.49 -4.29
N TRP A 146 -10.92 -9.90 -5.44
CA TRP A 146 -11.46 -10.29 -6.74
C TRP A 146 -10.36 -10.33 -7.81
N PRO A 147 -10.40 -11.28 -8.77
CA PRO A 147 -11.39 -12.35 -8.96
C PRO A 147 -11.36 -13.44 -7.88
N LEU A 148 -12.52 -14.04 -7.57
CA LEU A 148 -12.65 -15.06 -6.52
C LEU A 148 -11.75 -16.30 -6.73
N ASN A 149 -11.43 -16.62 -7.98
CA ASN A 149 -10.55 -17.74 -8.32
C ASN A 149 -9.10 -17.52 -7.88
N ASP A 150 -8.70 -16.27 -7.64
CA ASP A 150 -7.35 -15.87 -7.20
C ASP A 150 -7.42 -15.05 -5.90
N PHE A 151 -8.40 -15.39 -5.06
CA PHE A 151 -8.53 -14.82 -3.73
C PHE A 151 -7.41 -15.31 -2.82
N GLY A 152 -6.65 -14.38 -2.23
CA GLY A 152 -5.55 -14.76 -1.37
C GLY A 152 -4.70 -13.60 -0.87
N PHE A 153 -3.84 -13.90 0.11
CA PHE A 153 -2.91 -12.93 0.67
C PHE A 153 -1.76 -12.66 -0.31
N LEU A 154 -1.48 -11.38 -0.56
CA LEU A 154 -0.47 -10.94 -1.54
C LEU A 154 0.94 -10.83 -0.94
N ARG A 155 1.38 -11.87 -0.22
CA ARG A 155 2.71 -11.91 0.41
C ARG A 155 3.82 -12.39 -0.53
N ALA A 156 3.50 -13.27 -1.47
CA ALA A 156 4.50 -13.78 -2.41
C ALA A 156 4.81 -12.73 -3.48
N SER A 157 6.09 -12.53 -3.77
CA SER A 157 6.54 -11.77 -4.93
C SER A 157 7.08 -12.74 -5.99
N PRO A 158 6.72 -12.57 -7.27
CA PRO A 158 7.32 -13.33 -8.37
C PRO A 158 8.82 -13.05 -8.50
N ASN A 159 9.26 -11.88 -8.03
CA ASN A 159 10.67 -11.49 -7.98
C ASN A 159 11.33 -11.83 -6.63
N GLY A 160 10.78 -12.83 -5.91
CA GLY A 160 11.18 -13.27 -4.57
C GLY A 160 12.69 -13.47 -4.35
N HIS A 161 13.39 -13.91 -5.38
CA HIS A 161 14.85 -14.11 -5.36
C HIS A 161 15.62 -12.80 -5.15
N ARG A 162 15.09 -11.64 -5.56
CA ARG A 162 15.75 -10.34 -5.38
C ARG A 162 15.79 -9.86 -3.93
N PHE A 163 15.02 -10.49 -3.04
CA PHE A 163 14.97 -10.14 -1.62
C PHE A 163 15.77 -11.12 -0.74
N LEU A 164 16.31 -12.20 -1.33
CA LEU A 164 16.93 -13.32 -0.60
C LEU A 164 18.46 -13.31 -0.65
N ASP A 165 19.06 -12.32 -1.32
CA ASP A 165 20.51 -12.15 -1.35
C ASP A 165 20.97 -11.38 -0.09
N ASP A 166 21.00 -12.07 1.05
CA ASP A 166 21.86 -11.77 2.21
C ASP A 166 23.01 -12.78 2.25
#